data_AF-A0A3Q0CHI1-F1
#
_entry.id   AF-A0A3Q0CHI1-F1
#
_cell.length_a   1.000
_cell.length_b   1.000
_cell.length_c   1.000
_cell.angle_alpha   90.00
_cell.angle_beta   90.00
_cell.angle_gamma   90.00
#
_symmetry.space_group_name_H-M   'P 1'
#
loop_
_entity.id
_entity.type
_entity.pdbx_description
1 polymer ?
#
loop_
_entity_poly.entity_id
_entity_poly.type
_entity_poly.pdbx_seq_one_letter_code
_entity_poly.pdbx_strand_id
1 'polypeptide(L)'
;MRALRDMNLPKFVFEDVPLFLGLISDLFPGLDCPRVRYPDFNDAVEQVLEENGYVLLPVQVDKVVQMFETMLTRHTTMVVGPTGGGKSVVINALCQAQT
;
A
#
# COMPACT_ATOMS: atom_id res chain seq x y z
N MET A 1 -5.80 15.41 6.48
CA MET A 1 -6.61 14.19 6.22
C MET A 1 -5.82 13.09 5.51
N ARG A 2 -5.12 13.37 4.42
CA ARG A 2 -4.26 12.40 3.73
C ARG A 2 -3.31 11.64 4.67
N ALA A 3 -2.52 12.35 5.47
CA ALA A 3 -1.61 11.74 6.43
C ALA A 3 -2.33 10.85 7.46
N LEU A 4 -3.54 11.22 7.89
CA LEU A 4 -4.32 10.42 8.85
C LEU A 4 -4.81 9.13 8.18
N ARG A 5 -5.33 9.21 6.95
CA ARG A 5 -5.77 8.03 6.21
C ARG A 5 -4.60 7.10 5.85
N ASP A 6 -3.61 7.64 5.15
CA ASP A 6 -2.54 6.85 4.53
C ASP A 6 -1.63 6.19 5.61
N MET A 7 -1.49 6.80 6.80
CA MET A 7 -0.76 6.18 7.91
C MET A 7 -1.54 5.09 8.66
N ASN A 8 -2.87 5.02 8.52
CA ASN A 8 -3.70 4.07 9.26
C ASN A 8 -4.19 2.91 8.39
N LEU A 9 -4.50 3.15 7.10
CA LEU A 9 -4.96 2.12 6.18
C LEU A 9 -4.09 0.85 6.14
N PRO A 10 -2.74 0.92 6.14
CA PRO A 10 -1.91 -0.29 6.10
C PRO A 10 -2.01 -1.17 7.35
N LYS A 11 -2.55 -0.65 8.46
CA LYS A 11 -2.64 -1.33 9.77
C LYS A 11 -3.99 -2.00 10.00
N PHE A 12 -5.00 -1.67 9.19
CA PHE A 12 -6.35 -2.19 9.38
C PHE A 12 -6.53 -3.57 8.78
N VAL A 13 -7.41 -4.34 9.42
CA VAL A 13 -8.02 -5.52 8.80
C VAL A 13 -9.01 -5.03 7.75
N PHE A 14 -9.25 -5.84 6.72
CA PHE A 14 -10.16 -5.48 5.62
C PHE A 14 -11.55 -5.01 6.10
N GLU A 15 -12.08 -5.66 7.14
CA GLU A 15 -13.39 -5.36 7.72
C GLU A 15 -13.46 -3.98 8.39
N ASP A 16 -12.33 -3.45 8.87
CA ASP A 16 -12.26 -2.16 9.57
C ASP A 16 -12.15 -0.97 8.61
N VAL A 17 -11.71 -1.20 7.37
CA VAL A 17 -11.48 -0.13 6.39
C VAL A 17 -12.76 0.66 6.08
N PRO A 18 -13.92 0.03 5.80
CA PRO A 18 -15.16 0.76 5.56
C PRO A 18 -15.63 1.55 6.79
N LEU A 19 -15.47 0.99 8.00
CA LEU A 19 -15.85 1.65 9.25
C LEU A 19 -15.01 2.91 9.48
N PHE A 20 -13.70 2.80 9.27
CA PHE A 20 -12.79 3.94 9.36
C PHE A 20 -13.13 5.04 8.34
N LEU A 21 -13.43 4.67 7.09
CA LEU A 21 -13.82 5.63 6.06
C LEU A 21 -15.17 6.31 6.38
N GLY A 22 -16.12 5.58 6.97
CA GLY A 22 -17.39 6.13 7.45
C GLY A 22 -17.18 7.17 8.55
N LEU A 23 -16.41 6.83 9.59
CA LEU A 23 -16.06 7.77 10.67
C LEU A 23 -15.36 9.03 10.14
N ILE A 24 -14.50 8.86 9.14
CA ILE A 24 -13.80 9.95 8.49
C ILE A 24 -14.78 10.87 7.74
N SER A 25 -15.74 10.30 7.02
CA SER A 25 -16.78 11.07 6.31
C SER A 25 -17.67 11.84 7.28
N ASP A 26 -18.00 11.25 8.43
CA ASP A 26 -18.83 11.89 9.46
C ASP A 26 -18.11 13.05 10.16
N LEU A 27 -16.80 12.89 10.44
CA LEU A 27 -15.98 13.91 11.11
C LEU A 27 -15.55 15.05 10.17
N PHE A 28 -15.37 14.78 8.88
CA PHE A 28 -14.86 15.75 7.90
C PHE A 28 -15.75 15.77 6.63
N PRO A 29 -17.01 16.23 6.74
CA PRO A 29 -17.94 16.25 5.63
C PRO A 29 -17.46 17.15 4.48
N GLY A 30 -17.61 16.67 3.23
CA GLY A 30 -17.27 17.41 2.01
C GLY A 30 -15.78 17.51 1.70
N LEU A 31 -14.92 16.82 2.45
CA LEU A 31 -13.48 16.81 2.22
C LEU A 31 -13.05 15.55 1.45
N ASP A 32 -12.99 15.65 0.13
CA ASP A 32 -12.44 14.58 -0.71
C ASP A 32 -10.91 14.50 -0.54
N CYS A 33 -10.41 13.30 -0.24
CA CYS A 33 -8.98 13.04 -0.19
C CYS A 33 -8.64 12.07 -1.31
N PRO A 34 -8.25 12.53 -2.51
CA PRO A 34 -7.85 11.60 -3.56
C PRO A 34 -6.61 10.82 -3.13
N ARG A 35 -6.46 9.60 -3.63
CA ARG A 35 -5.23 8.84 -3.44
C ARG A 35 -4.17 9.37 -4.38
N VAL A 36 -2.99 9.65 -3.86
CA VAL A 36 -1.86 10.04 -4.69
C VAL A 36 -1.22 8.80 -5.27
N ARG A 37 -1.02 8.82 -6.59
CA ARG A 37 -0.24 7.82 -7.31
C ARG A 37 1.17 8.35 -7.49
N TYR A 38 2.14 7.45 -7.50
CA TYR A 38 3.51 7.70 -7.92
C TYR A 38 3.66 6.99 -9.27
N PRO A 39 3.39 7.65 -10.40
CA PRO A 39 3.25 6.98 -11.70
C PRO A 39 4.50 6.17 -12.04
N ASP A 40 5.67 6.82 -12.02
CA ASP A 40 6.95 6.19 -12.35
C ASP A 40 7.28 5.01 -11.42
N PHE A 41 6.95 5.12 -10.14
CA PHE A 41 7.20 4.06 -9.16
C PHE A 41 6.21 2.90 -9.32
N ASN A 42 4.95 3.19 -9.61
CA ASN A 42 3.94 2.17 -9.89
C ASN A 42 4.32 1.37 -11.14
N ASP A 43 4.72 2.07 -12.20
CA ASP A 43 5.14 1.45 -13.47
C ASP A 43 6.37 0.57 -13.25
N ALA A 44 7.36 1.03 -12.46
CA ALA A 44 8.53 0.22 -12.09
C ALA A 44 8.16 -1.04 -11.30
N VAL A 45 7.23 -0.93 -10.34
CA VAL A 45 6.75 -2.10 -9.57
C VAL A 45 6.00 -3.09 -10.46
N GLU A 46 5.16 -2.61 -11.37
CA GLU A 46 4.44 -3.46 -12.32
C GLU A 46 5.42 -4.18 -13.26
N GLN A 47 6.40 -3.47 -13.82
CA GLN A 47 7.45 -4.06 -14.66
C GLN A 47 8.23 -5.16 -13.91
N VAL A 48 8.67 -4.88 -12.68
CA VAL A 48 9.38 -5.86 -11.83
C VAL A 48 8.52 -7.12 -11.59
N LEU A 49 7.23 -6.96 -11.35
CA LEU A 49 6.35 -8.11 -11.14
C LEU A 49 6.18 -8.94 -12.42
N GLU A 50 6.05 -8.29 -13.57
CA GLU A 50 5.95 -8.97 -14.88
C GLU A 50 7.24 -9.70 -15.25
N GLU A 51 8.40 -9.08 -15.07
CA GLU A 51 9.71 -9.67 -15.39
C GLU A 51 9.99 -10.92 -14.55
N ASN A 52 9.50 -10.96 -13.31
CA ASN A 52 9.59 -12.14 -12.44
C ASN A 52 8.50 -13.19 -12.71
N GLY A 53 7.63 -12.98 -13.70
CA GLY A 53 6.58 -13.92 -14.10
C GLY A 53 5.38 -13.96 -13.16
N TYR A 54 5.13 -12.90 -12.39
CA TYR A 54 3.95 -12.80 -11.54
C TYR A 54 2.73 -12.27 -12.30
N VAL A 55 1.54 -12.62 -11.81
CA VAL A 55 0.29 -12.00 -12.28
C VAL A 55 0.16 -10.62 -11.63
N LEU A 56 -0.09 -9.59 -12.44
CA LEU A 56 -0.34 -8.25 -11.94
C LEU A 56 -1.68 -8.18 -11.20
N LEU A 57 -1.58 -8.00 -9.89
CA LEU A 57 -2.71 -7.77 -9.00
C LEU A 57 -2.65 -6.33 -8.50
N PRO A 58 -3.65 -5.47 -8.77
CA PRO A 58 -3.63 -4.09 -8.32
C PRO A 58 -3.47 -3.96 -6.79
N VAL A 59 -4.07 -4.89 -6.03
CA VAL A 59 -3.93 -4.95 -4.57
C VAL A 59 -2.51 -5.28 -4.11
N GLN A 60 -1.72 -5.99 -4.92
CA GLN A 60 -0.34 -6.32 -4.60
C GLN A 60 0.57 -5.12 -4.87
N VAL A 61 0.40 -4.44 -6.00
CA VAL A 61 1.10 -3.17 -6.31
C VAL A 61 0.80 -2.12 -5.23
N ASP A 62 -0.46 -2.00 -4.84
CA ASP A 62 -0.92 -1.16 -3.74
C ASP A 62 -0.15 -1.44 -2.43
N LYS A 63 0.05 -2.71 -2.08
CA LYS A 63 0.80 -3.11 -0.89
C LYS A 63 2.29 -2.75 -0.96
N VAL A 64 2.91 -2.81 -2.14
CA VAL A 64 4.29 -2.33 -2.34
C VAL A 64 4.37 -0.82 -2.08
N VAL A 65 3.42 -0.05 -2.62
CA VAL A 65 3.34 1.41 -2.38
C VAL A 65 3.09 1.73 -0.90
N GLN A 66 2.16 1.03 -0.24
CA GLN A 66 1.91 1.20 1.20
C GLN A 66 3.16 0.91 2.04
N MET A 67 3.93 -0.13 1.68
CA MET A 67 5.19 -0.45 2.34
C MET A 67 6.22 0.66 2.14
N PHE A 68 6.39 1.16 0.90
CA PHE A 68 7.26 2.29 0.59
C PHE A 68 6.91 3.53 1.42
N GLU A 69 5.63 3.95 1.42
CA GLU A 69 5.17 5.13 2.17
C GLU A 69 5.36 4.95 3.68
N THR A 70 5.20 3.72 4.19
CA THR A 70 5.46 3.42 5.61
C THR A 70 6.94 3.56 5.93
N MET A 71 7.83 3.05 5.07
CA MET A 71 9.28 3.13 5.24
C MET A 71 9.83 4.56 5.16
N LEU A 72 9.17 5.47 4.43
CA LEU A 72 9.52 6.90 4.42
C LEU A 72 9.37 7.56 5.80
N THR A 73 8.54 7.01 6.69
CA THR A 73 8.23 7.61 8.00
C THR A 73 8.70 6.77 9.19
N ARG A 74 9.10 5.51 8.96
CA ARG A 74 9.48 4.53 9.99
C ARG A 74 10.68 3.71 9.55
N HIS A 75 11.70 3.63 10.40
CA HIS A 75 12.90 2.81 10.14
C HIS A 75 12.61 1.30 10.10
N THR A 76 11.66 0.84 10.91
CA THR A 76 11.31 -0.58 11.01
C THR A 76 9.84 -0.77 10.66
N THR A 77 9.57 -1.69 9.74
CA THR A 77 8.23 -2.03 9.29
C THR A 77 8.01 -3.55 9.41
N MET A 78 6.82 -3.96 9.84
CA MET A 78 6.43 -5.37 9.91
C MET A 78 5.40 -5.67 8.81
N VAL A 79 5.63 -6.74 8.05
CA VAL A 79 4.68 -7.24 7.05
C VAL A 79 3.98 -8.48 7.62
N VAL A 80 2.69 -8.36 7.91
CA VAL A 80 1.90 -9.41 8.60
C VAL A 80 0.91 -10.05 7.62
N GLY A 81 0.75 -11.36 7.71
CA GLY A 81 -0.18 -12.12 6.88
C GLY A 81 0.12 -13.63 6.88
N PRO A 82 -0.76 -14.47 6.31
CA PRO A 82 -0.63 -15.93 6.32
C PRO A 82 0.57 -16.43 5.52
N THR A 83 1.01 -17.66 5.79
CA THR A 83 2.02 -18.36 4.97
C THR A 83 1.54 -18.47 3.52
N GLY A 84 2.44 -18.21 2.56
CA GLY A 84 2.08 -18.17 1.14
C GLY A 84 1.34 -16.90 0.68
N GLY A 85 1.04 -15.95 1.58
CA GLY A 85 0.32 -14.72 1.25
C GLY A 85 1.11 -13.63 0.51
N GLY A 86 2.15 -13.97 -0.25
CA GLY A 86 2.87 -13.02 -1.10
C GLY A 86 3.74 -11.96 -0.40
N LYS A 87 3.92 -12.03 0.93
CA LYS A 87 4.69 -11.04 1.71
C LYS A 87 6.12 -10.85 1.20
N SER A 88 6.84 -11.94 0.95
CA SER A 88 8.21 -11.89 0.43
C SER A 88 8.26 -11.30 -0.99
N VAL A 89 7.23 -11.54 -1.79
CA VAL A 89 7.13 -10.96 -3.14
C VAL A 89 7.00 -9.45 -3.06
N VAL A 90 6.16 -8.93 -2.16
CA VAL A 90 6.00 -7.48 -1.92
C VAL A 90 7.31 -6.83 -1.51
N ILE A 91 8.04 -7.45 -0.56
CA ILE A 91 9.33 -6.93 -0.08
C ILE A 91 10.38 -6.93 -1.21
N ASN A 92 10.48 -8.03 -1.96
CA ASN A 92 11.45 -8.16 -3.05
C ASN A 92 11.13 -7.21 -4.22
N ALA A 93 9.84 -7.05 -4.57
CA ALA A 93 9.40 -6.13 -5.60
C ALA A 93 9.74 -4.68 -5.23
N LEU A 94 9.59 -4.30 -3.95
CA LEU A 94 10.02 -2.98 -3.46
C LEU A 94 11.52 -2.76 -3.66
N CYS A 95 12.34 -3.73 -3.26
CA CYS A 95 13.81 -3.63 -3.40
C CYS A 95 14.24 -3.50 -4.87
N GLN A 96 13.65 -4.31 -5.76
CA GLN A 96 14.00 -4.31 -7.18
C GLN A 96 13.50 -3.04 -7.89
N ALA A 97 12.31 -2.54 -7.56
CA ALA A 97 11.76 -1.32 -8.16
C ALA A 97 12.49 -0.03 -7.75
N GLN A 98 13.38 -0.10 -6.74
CA GLN A 98 14.21 1.03 -6.30
C GLN A 98 15.63 1.03 -6.89
N THR A 99 15.99 -0.01 -7.66
CA THR A 99 17.32 -0.18 -8.26
C THR A 99 17.29 0.18 -9.73
#